data_AF-A0A1G9QCA1-F1
#
_entry.id   AF-A0A1G9QCA1-F1
#
_cell.length_a   1.000
_cell.length_b   1.000
_cell.length_c   1.000
_cell.angle_alpha   90.00
_cell.angle_beta   90.00
_cell.angle_gamma   90.00
#
_symmetry.space_group_name_H-M   'P 1'
#
loop_
_entity.id
_entity.type
_entity.pdbx_description
1 polymer ?
#
loop_
_entity_poly.entity_id
_entity_poly.type
_entity_poly.pdbx_seq_one_letter_code
_entity_poly.pdbx_strand_id
1 'polypeptide(L)'
;MNKRKYNTDPEMLLQQGKAIMSSSDESRYHFRVFAVNMVLSGCSASQIGAMAGVSKVAVTGWVKIADEQGFEALRPKGHKGRAA
;
A
#
# COMPACT_ATOMS: atom_id res chain seq x y z
N MET A 1 -11.29 -17.43 -19.69
CA MET A 1 -10.51 -16.20 -19.41
C MET A 1 -9.10 -16.40 -19.95
N ASN A 2 -8.67 -15.64 -20.97
CA ASN A 2 -7.35 -15.84 -21.58
C ASN A 2 -6.29 -15.33 -20.61
N LYS A 3 -5.46 -16.22 -20.05
CA LYS A 3 -4.41 -15.81 -19.11
C LYS A 3 -3.35 -15.05 -19.92
N ARG A 4 -3.08 -13.81 -19.54
CA ARG A 4 -1.99 -13.03 -20.12
C ARG A 4 -0.70 -13.84 -20.01
N LYS A 5 0.00 -14.04 -21.13
CA LYS A 5 1.35 -14.61 -21.11
C LYS A 5 2.31 -13.49 -20.71
N TYR A 6 3.03 -13.71 -19.61
CA TYR A 6 4.07 -12.78 -19.16
C TYR A 6 5.41 -13.24 -19.73
N ASN A 7 6.21 -12.30 -20.23
CA ASN A 7 7.57 -12.59 -20.71
C ASN A 7 8.53 -12.90 -19.56
N THR A 8 8.23 -12.37 -18.38
CA THR A 8 8.96 -12.59 -17.13
C THR A 8 8.09 -13.38 -16.18
N ASP A 9 8.69 -14.17 -15.30
CA ASP A 9 7.97 -14.85 -14.22
C ASP A 9 7.07 -13.87 -13.43
N PRO A 10 5.75 -14.09 -13.39
CA PRO A 10 4.81 -13.26 -12.64
C PRO A 10 5.17 -13.11 -11.15
N GLU A 11 5.77 -14.14 -10.54
CA GLU A 11 6.18 -14.08 -9.13
C GLU A 11 7.31 -13.08 -8.92
N MET A 12 8.31 -13.08 -9.81
CA MET A 12 9.39 -12.10 -9.77
C MET A 12 8.87 -10.67 -10.00
N LEU A 13 7.96 -10.48 -10.95
CA LEU A 13 7.35 -9.16 -11.19
C LEU A 13 6.59 -8.66 -9.96
N LEU A 14 5.85 -9.55 -9.29
CA LEU A 14 5.13 -9.22 -8.06
C LEU A 14 6.10 -8.85 -6.93
N GLN A 15 7.20 -9.59 -6.78
CA GLN A 15 8.22 -9.31 -5.78
C GLN A 15 8.90 -7.95 -6.02
N GLN A 16 9.27 -7.65 -7.28
CA GLN A 16 9.83 -6.35 -7.67
C GLN A 16 8.86 -5.21 -7.38
N GLY A 17 7.58 -5.36 -7.75
CA GLY A 17 6.55 -4.37 -7.45
C GLY A 17 6.43 -4.08 -5.96
N LYS A 18 6.41 -5.13 -5.13
CA LYS A 18 6.39 -5.00 -3.65
C LYS A 18 7.63 -4.28 -3.13
N ALA A 19 8.81 -4.62 -3.63
CA ALA A 19 10.06 -3.98 -3.24
C ALA A 19 10.05 -2.47 -3.55
N ILE A 20 9.56 -2.08 -4.73
CA ILE A 20 9.41 -0.66 -5.13
C ILE A 20 8.48 0.06 -4.17
N MET A 21 7.29 -0.49 -3.88
CA MET A 21 6.33 0.12 -2.97
C MET A 21 6.88 0.32 -1.54
N SER A 22 7.84 -0.52 -1.12
CA SER A 22 8.50 -0.39 0.18
C SER A 22 9.79 0.44 0.19
N SER A 23 10.32 0.83 -0.98
CA SER A 23 11.70 1.31 -1.14
C SER A 23 11.98 2.71 -0.58
N SER A 24 11.00 3.62 -0.63
CA SER A 24 11.14 5.00 -0.15
C SER A 24 9.95 5.41 0.71
N ASP A 25 10.07 6.53 1.45
CA ASP A 25 8.94 7.10 2.18
C ASP A 25 7.81 7.52 1.22
N GLU A 26 8.17 8.07 0.06
CA GLU A 26 7.23 8.50 -0.97
C GLU A 26 6.52 7.31 -1.64
N SER A 27 7.25 6.25 -1.97
CA SER A 27 6.65 5.01 -2.50
C SER A 27 5.66 4.39 -1.50
N ARG A 28 6.03 4.36 -0.21
CA ARG A 28 5.14 3.88 0.86
C ARG A 28 3.92 4.78 1.03
N TYR A 29 4.09 6.09 0.91
CA TYR A 29 3.00 7.05 0.93
C TYR A 29 2.02 6.78 -0.21
N HIS A 30 2.49 6.74 -1.46
CA HIS A 30 1.64 6.48 -2.63
C HIS A 30 0.97 5.11 -2.58
N PHE A 31 1.65 4.10 -2.05
CA PHE A 31 1.06 2.78 -1.83
C PHE A 31 -0.12 2.82 -0.84
N ARG A 32 -0.01 3.56 0.26
CA ARG A 32 -1.12 3.77 1.22
C ARG A 32 -2.27 4.53 0.57
N VAL A 33 -1.96 5.60 -0.17
CA VAL A 33 -2.98 6.37 -0.92
C VAL A 33 -3.73 5.46 -1.90
N PHE A 34 -3.01 4.65 -2.67
CA PHE A 34 -3.61 3.69 -3.59
C PHE A 34 -4.53 2.70 -2.86
N ALA A 35 -4.08 2.11 -1.74
CA ALA A 35 -4.89 1.18 -0.96
C ALA A 35 -6.19 1.83 -0.43
N VAL A 36 -6.13 3.08 0.05
CA VAL A 36 -7.30 3.83 0.49
C VAL A 36 -8.23 4.11 -0.69
N ASN A 37 -7.72 4.57 -1.83
CA ASN A 37 -8.54 4.83 -3.03
C ASN A 37 -9.31 3.60 -3.50
N MET A 38 -8.68 2.41 -3.44
CA MET A 38 -9.36 1.16 -3.80
C MET A 38 -10.50 0.84 -2.84
N VAL A 39 -10.32 1.08 -1.53
CA VAL A 39 -11.40 0.89 -0.56
C VAL A 39 -12.54 1.88 -0.79
N LEU A 40 -12.22 3.16 -1.03
CA LEU A 40 -13.21 4.19 -1.38
C LEU A 40 -13.93 3.90 -2.70
N SER A 41 -13.28 3.15 -3.60
CA SER A 41 -13.88 2.66 -4.86
C SER A 41 -14.75 1.42 -4.67
N GLY A 42 -14.99 0.97 -3.44
CA GLY A 42 -15.89 -0.14 -3.11
C GLY A 42 -15.21 -1.49 -2.90
N CYS A 43 -13.87 -1.58 -2.91
CA CYS A 43 -13.18 -2.81 -2.55
C CYS A 43 -13.16 -3.01 -1.03
N SER A 44 -13.24 -4.26 -0.56
CA SER A 44 -13.12 -4.51 0.87
C SER A 44 -11.66 -4.37 1.34
N ALA A 45 -11.45 -3.83 2.54
CA ALA A 45 -10.11 -3.74 3.16
C ALA A 45 -9.43 -5.12 3.30
N SER A 46 -10.21 -6.20 3.42
CA SER A 46 -9.71 -7.57 3.49
C SER A 46 -9.11 -8.03 2.15
N GLN A 47 -9.79 -7.74 1.04
CA GLN A 47 -9.28 -8.07 -0.31
C GLN A 47 -8.02 -7.28 -0.61
N ILE A 48 -8.02 -5.97 -0.32
CA ILE A 48 -6.85 -5.12 -0.53
C ILE A 48 -5.67 -5.58 0.32
N GLY A 49 -5.89 -5.89 1.60
CA GLY A 49 -4.84 -6.44 2.46
C GLY A 49 -4.20 -7.70 1.88
N ALA A 50 -5.03 -8.67 1.46
CA ALA A 50 -4.54 -9.92 0.86
C ALA A 50 -3.75 -9.70 -0.44
N MET A 51 -4.24 -8.83 -1.34
CA MET A 51 -3.57 -8.53 -2.61
C MET A 51 -2.27 -7.74 -2.41
N ALA A 52 -2.28 -6.80 -1.47
CA ALA A 52 -1.19 -5.87 -1.24
C ALA A 52 -0.13 -6.43 -0.27
N GLY A 53 -0.38 -7.60 0.35
CA GLY A 53 0.53 -8.23 1.30
C GLY A 53 0.60 -7.53 2.65
N VAL A 54 -0.50 -6.90 3.08
CA VAL A 54 -0.61 -6.20 4.38
C VAL A 54 -1.84 -6.67 5.14
N SER A 55 -1.89 -6.43 6.45
CA SER A 55 -3.05 -6.84 7.24
C SER A 55 -4.28 -5.99 6.91
N LYS A 56 -5.49 -6.58 7.01
CA LYS A 56 -6.76 -5.84 6.95
C LYS A 56 -6.77 -4.64 7.89
N VAL A 57 -6.24 -4.82 9.11
CA VAL A 57 -6.17 -3.79 10.15
C VAL A 57 -5.33 -2.60 9.68
N ALA A 58 -4.22 -2.83 8.99
CA ALA A 58 -3.41 -1.75 8.43
C ALA A 58 -4.20 -0.92 7.42
N VAL A 59 -4.90 -1.58 6.49
CA VAL A 59 -5.73 -0.90 5.48
C VAL A 59 -6.86 -0.10 6.14
N THR A 60 -7.58 -0.69 7.09
CA THR A 60 -8.62 0.02 7.85
C THR A 60 -8.05 1.23 8.61
N GLY A 61 -6.87 1.08 9.21
CA GLY A 61 -6.17 2.18 9.88
C GLY A 61 -5.81 3.32 8.93
N TRP A 62 -5.35 3.02 7.71
CA TRP A 62 -5.07 4.05 6.70
C TRP A 62 -6.33 4.78 6.24
N VAL A 63 -7.43 4.05 6.02
CA VAL A 63 -8.71 4.66 5.66
C VAL A 63 -9.14 5.63 6.77
N LYS A 64 -9.07 5.21 8.03
CA LYS A 64 -9.39 6.06 9.18
C LYS A 64 -8.51 7.32 9.24
N ILE A 65 -7.20 7.17 9.07
CA ILE A 65 -6.26 8.32 9.06
C ILE A 65 -6.61 9.29 7.92
N ALA A 66 -6.88 8.78 6.72
CA ALA A 66 -7.21 9.61 5.58
C ALA A 66 -8.54 10.36 5.77
N ASP A 67 -9.54 9.69 6.35
CA ASP A 67 -10.85 10.26 6.67
C ASP A 67 -10.76 11.37 7.75
N GLU A 68 -10.04 11.11 8.83
CA GLU A 68 -9.96 12.03 9.98
C GLU A 68 -8.93 13.16 9.79
N GLN A 69 -7.81 12.89 9.11
CA GLN A 69 -6.63 13.78 9.09
C GLN A 69 -6.17 14.15 7.67
N GLY A 70 -6.85 13.64 6.64
CA GLY A 70 -6.47 13.82 5.24
C GLY A 70 -5.33 12.90 4.79
N PHE A 71 -5.14 12.82 3.47
CA PHE A 71 -4.15 11.90 2.88
C PHE A 71 -2.71 12.18 3.31
N GLU A 72 -2.31 13.45 3.49
CA GLU A 72 -0.94 13.80 3.88
C GLU A 72 -0.51 13.16 5.22
N ALA A 73 -1.46 12.86 6.11
CA ALA A 73 -1.19 12.15 7.36
C ALA A 73 -0.75 10.69 7.16
N LEU A 74 -0.92 10.13 5.95
CA LEU A 74 -0.43 8.80 5.58
C LEU A 74 1.07 8.78 5.28
N ARG A 75 1.73 9.94 5.11
CA ARG A 75 3.18 9.97 4.91
C ARG A 75 3.89 9.29 6.10
N PRO A 76 4.87 8.40 5.86
CA PRO A 76 5.70 7.90 6.94
C PRO A 76 6.31 9.09 7.69
N LYS A 77 6.04 9.19 8.99
CA LYS A 77 6.74 10.15 9.83
C LYS A 77 8.18 9.65 9.90
N GLY A 78 9.10 10.35 9.25
CA GLY A 78 10.52 10.01 9.33
C GLY A 78 10.89 9.80 10.79
N HIS A 79 11.60 8.71 11.08
CA HIS A 79 12.23 8.56 12.39
C HIS A 79 13.20 9.74 12.52
N LYS A 80 12.78 10.83 13.17
CA LYS A 80 13.73 11.70 13.85
C LYS A 80 14.42 10.76 14.83
N GLY A 81 15.63 10.34 14.50
CA GLY A 81 16.47 9.56 15.39
C GLY A 81 16.37 10.19 16.77
N ARG A 82 16.12 9.37 17.78
CA ARG A 82 16.25 9.78 19.18
C ARG A 82 17.59 10.51 19.26
N ALA A 83 17.57 11.82 19.51
CA ALA A 83 18.79 12.59 19.65
C ALA A 83 19.65 11.89 20.70
N ALA A 84 20.84 11.47 20.30
CA ALA A 84 21.87 10.99 21.22
C ALA A 84 22.47 12.19 21.95
#